data_AF-A0A2N7VHS0-F1
#
_entry.id   AF-A0A2N7VHS0-F1
#
_cell.length_a   1.000
_cell.length_b   1.000
_cell.length_c   1.000
_cell.angle_alpha   90.00
_cell.angle_beta   90.00
_cell.angle_gamma   90.00
#
_symmetry.space_group_name_H-M   'P 1'
#
loop_
_entity.id
_entity.type
_entity.pdbx_description
1 polymer ?
#
loop_
_entity_poly.entity_id
_entity_poly.type
_entity_poly.pdbx_seq_one_letter_code
_entity_poly.pdbx_strand_id
1 'polypeptide(L)'
;MNQEEKSPARQDLVAEYKRVLTGVLDNRPSGTRQHLAQALGKHRSFVSQITNPAYTTPIPVDHLNTIFSVCHFSAAERSAFLELYRQAHPRRQLPTGSQHRTRMVSVTLPDLDDAELNLKLDHLIADFARTLTQMASTFASSPDDTEETQ
;
A
#
# COMPACT_ATOMS: atom_id res chain seq x y z
N MET A 1 6.16 30.30 19.17
CA MET A 1 5.70 29.62 17.94
C MET A 1 5.98 28.14 18.11
N ASN A 2 4.92 27.33 18.09
CA ASN A 2 4.77 26.12 18.89
C ASN A 2 5.62 24.94 18.40
N GLN A 3 6.45 24.40 19.30
CA GLN A 3 6.96 23.03 19.23
C GLN A 3 6.15 22.19 20.21
N GLU A 4 4.86 21.98 19.88
CA GLU A 4 3.96 21.13 20.67
C GLU A 4 4.31 19.65 20.41
N GLU A 5 4.79 18.98 21.46
CA GLU A 5 4.59 17.55 21.74
C GLU A 5 4.97 16.54 20.64
N LYS A 6 6.27 16.38 20.39
CA LYS A 6 6.81 15.17 19.75
C LYS A 6 6.69 14.01 20.75
N SER A 7 5.52 13.37 20.82
CA SER A 7 5.28 12.23 21.72
C SER A 7 6.34 11.13 21.47
N PRO A 8 7.22 10.80 22.43
CA PRO A 8 8.23 9.74 22.28
C PRO A 8 7.60 8.41 21.88
N ALA A 9 6.37 8.15 22.37
CA ALA A 9 5.55 7.01 21.99
C ALA A 9 5.34 6.84 20.47
N ARG A 10 5.21 7.94 19.70
CA ARG A 10 5.05 7.83 18.23
C ARG A 10 6.36 7.47 17.53
N GLN A 11 7.49 7.95 18.05
CA GLN A 11 8.81 7.62 17.49
C GLN A 11 9.15 6.17 17.78
N ASP A 12 8.77 5.68 18.96
CA ASP A 12 8.94 4.27 19.34
C ASP A 12 8.12 3.33 18.46
N LEU A 13 6.85 3.68 18.17
CA LEU A 13 6.00 2.93 17.26
C LEU A 13 6.52 2.94 15.80
N VAL A 14 7.08 4.06 15.35
CA VAL A 14 7.73 4.16 14.03
C VAL A 14 8.99 3.29 13.96
N ALA A 15 9.77 3.26 15.03
CA ALA A 15 10.96 2.41 15.13
C ALA A 15 10.58 0.92 15.12
N GLU A 16 9.44 0.55 15.71
CA GLU A 16 8.99 -0.83 15.85
C GLU A 16 8.68 -1.51 14.52
N TYR A 17 7.85 -0.89 13.65
CA TYR A 17 7.61 -1.46 12.31
C TYR A 17 8.88 -1.42 11.42
N LYS A 18 9.77 -0.45 11.63
CA LYS A 18 11.05 -0.39 10.90
C LYS A 18 12.02 -1.51 11.29
N ARG A 19 11.98 -1.98 12.54
CA ARG A 19 12.73 -3.18 12.95
C ARG A 19 12.24 -4.42 12.19
N VAL A 20 10.94 -4.57 11.99
CA VAL A 20 10.37 -5.65 11.16
C VAL A 20 10.90 -5.55 9.72
N LEU A 21 10.87 -4.36 9.12
CA LEU A 21 11.42 -4.15 7.76
C LEU A 21 12.92 -4.46 7.69
N THR A 22 13.69 -4.07 8.71
CA THR A 22 15.14 -4.34 8.79
C THR A 22 15.41 -5.84 8.90
N GLY A 23 14.69 -6.55 9.76
CA GLY A 23 14.82 -8.00 9.91
C GLY A 23 14.51 -8.75 8.62
N VAL A 24 13.48 -8.32 7.88
CA VAL A 24 13.17 -8.89 6.55
C VAL A 24 14.29 -8.60 5.55
N LEU A 25 14.89 -7.41 5.59
CA LEU A 25 15.99 -7.04 4.69
C LEU A 25 17.31 -7.77 5.00
N ASP A 26 17.59 -8.06 6.27
CA ASP A 26 18.81 -8.77 6.69
C ASP A 26 18.75 -10.27 6.38
N ASN A 27 17.54 -10.86 6.32
CA ASN A 27 17.30 -12.24 5.91
C ASN A 27 17.30 -12.46 4.38
N ARG A 28 17.77 -11.48 3.59
CA ARG A 28 17.72 -11.50 2.12
C ARG A 28 19.10 -11.15 1.53
N PRO A 29 19.40 -11.63 0.31
CA PRO A 29 20.73 -11.48 -0.28
C PRO A 29 21.15 -10.00 -0.44
N SER A 30 22.45 -9.79 -0.32
CA SER A 30 23.15 -8.51 -0.51
C SER A 30 22.84 -7.92 -1.90
N GLY A 31 21.94 -6.94 -1.95
CA GLY A 31 21.46 -6.33 -3.19
C GLY A 31 20.02 -5.81 -3.10
N THR A 32 19.23 -6.35 -2.17
CA THR A 32 17.82 -5.98 -1.95
C THR A 32 17.64 -4.48 -1.68
N ARG A 33 18.55 -3.85 -0.92
CA ARG A 33 18.49 -2.39 -0.65
C ARG A 33 18.71 -1.53 -1.90
N GLN A 34 19.53 -2.00 -2.83
CA GLN A 34 19.78 -1.31 -4.10
C GLN A 34 18.59 -1.52 -5.06
N HIS A 35 18.05 -2.74 -5.09
CA HIS A 35 16.85 -3.04 -5.86
C HIS A 35 15.64 -2.26 -5.35
N LEU A 36 15.51 -2.08 -4.03
CA LEU A 36 14.48 -1.24 -3.40
C LEU A 36 14.60 0.22 -3.85
N ALA A 37 15.82 0.77 -3.90
CA ALA A 37 16.06 2.14 -4.36
C ALA A 37 15.61 2.33 -5.81
N GLN A 38 15.94 1.36 -6.68
CA GLN A 38 15.55 1.38 -8.09
C GLN A 38 14.03 1.26 -8.27
N ALA A 39 13.38 0.32 -7.58
CA ALA A 39 11.94 0.11 -7.68
C ALA A 39 11.11 1.28 -7.12
N LEU A 40 11.63 1.98 -6.11
CA LEU A 40 11.02 3.21 -5.59
C LEU A 40 11.28 4.44 -6.47
N GLY A 41 12.22 4.36 -7.42
CA GLY A 41 12.69 5.53 -8.17
C GLY A 41 13.33 6.59 -7.28
N LYS A 42 13.94 6.19 -6.15
CA LYS A 42 14.51 7.09 -5.13
C LYS A 42 15.97 6.75 -4.85
N HIS A 43 16.67 7.71 -4.24
CA HIS A 43 18.08 7.55 -3.88
C HIS A 43 18.28 6.61 -2.68
N ARG A 44 19.48 6.03 -2.58
CA ARG A 44 19.91 5.15 -1.47
C ARG A 44 19.74 5.80 -0.09
N SER A 45 19.86 7.11 0.00
CA SER A 45 19.64 7.87 1.24
C SER A 45 18.20 7.77 1.74
N PHE A 46 17.22 7.79 0.83
CA PHE A 46 15.81 7.61 1.18
C PHE A 46 15.58 6.20 1.72
N VAL A 47 16.12 5.19 1.04
CA VAL A 47 16.07 3.79 1.51
C VAL A 47 16.65 3.66 2.93
N SER A 48 17.82 4.26 3.18
CA SER A 48 18.43 4.25 4.52
C SER A 48 17.53 4.87 5.59
N GLN A 49 16.86 5.99 5.29
CA GLN A 49 15.95 6.66 6.23
C GLN A 49 14.68 5.87 6.53
N ILE A 50 14.13 5.15 5.55
CA ILE A 50 12.92 4.35 5.75
C ILE A 50 13.21 3.00 6.41
N THR A 51 14.43 2.45 6.22
CA THR A 51 14.82 1.17 6.82
C THR A 51 15.38 1.34 8.23
N ASN A 52 16.15 2.40 8.50
CA ASN A 52 16.82 2.55 9.78
C ASN A 52 15.85 3.11 10.85
N PRO A 53 15.63 2.38 11.97
CA PRO A 53 14.72 2.77 13.03
C PRO A 53 15.14 4.05 13.77
N ALA A 54 16.41 4.47 13.68
CA ALA A 54 16.89 5.71 14.29
C ALA A 54 16.33 6.98 13.62
N TYR A 55 15.81 6.87 12.39
CA TYR A 55 15.23 8.00 11.67
C TYR A 55 13.73 8.10 11.91
N THR A 56 13.26 9.32 12.16
CA THR A 56 11.84 9.63 12.37
C THR A 56 11.05 9.80 11.07
N THR A 57 11.70 9.69 9.90
CA THR A 57 11.02 9.80 8.59
C THR A 57 10.01 8.66 8.43
N PRO A 58 8.69 8.95 8.37
CA PRO A 58 7.69 7.92 8.16
C PRO A 58 7.75 7.40 6.72
N ILE A 59 7.38 6.15 6.52
CA ILE A 59 7.31 5.55 5.17
C ILE A 59 6.00 6.02 4.52
N PRO A 60 6.01 6.64 3.34
CA PRO A 60 4.78 6.98 2.62
C PRO A 60 3.97 5.73 2.25
N VAL A 61 2.64 5.83 2.35
CA VAL A 61 1.70 4.72 2.06
C VAL A 61 1.87 4.21 0.63
N ASP A 62 2.08 5.11 -0.33
CA ASP A 62 2.26 4.79 -1.76
C ASP A 62 3.45 3.85 -2.01
N HIS A 63 4.43 3.84 -1.11
CA HIS A 63 5.63 3.03 -1.23
C HIS A 63 5.53 1.66 -0.56
N LEU A 64 4.49 1.42 0.25
CA LEU A 64 4.33 0.16 0.99
C LEU A 64 4.18 -1.04 0.06
N ASN A 65 3.35 -0.94 -0.99
CA ASN A 65 3.14 -2.03 -1.94
C ASN A 65 4.44 -2.39 -2.68
N THR A 66 5.21 -1.39 -3.12
CA THR A 66 6.51 -1.60 -3.77
C THR A 66 7.50 -2.26 -2.81
N ILE A 67 7.54 -1.83 -1.56
CA ILE A 67 8.42 -2.42 -0.53
C ILE A 67 8.06 -3.89 -0.29
N PHE A 68 6.77 -4.22 -0.13
CA PHE A 68 6.34 -5.61 0.07
C PHE A 68 6.66 -6.50 -1.14
N SER A 69 6.50 -5.96 -2.35
CA SER A 69 6.79 -6.68 -3.59
C SER A 69 8.28 -6.97 -3.75
N VAL A 70 9.16 -6.00 -3.48
CA VAL A 70 10.61 -6.14 -3.65
C VAL A 70 11.24 -6.99 -2.55
N CYS A 71 10.76 -6.85 -1.32
CA CYS A 71 11.28 -7.61 -0.18
C CYS A 71 10.65 -9.01 -0.06
N HIS A 72 9.73 -9.38 -0.97
CA HIS A 72 9.00 -10.65 -0.96
C HIS A 72 8.42 -10.98 0.43
N PHE A 73 7.65 -10.05 0.99
CA PHE A 73 6.99 -10.25 2.28
C PHE A 73 6.01 -11.43 2.20
N SER A 74 6.02 -12.31 3.20
CA SER A 74 4.93 -13.26 3.40
C SER A 74 3.65 -12.54 3.83
N ALA A 75 2.50 -13.18 3.63
CA ALA A 75 1.22 -12.62 4.05
C ALA A 75 1.18 -12.35 5.57
N ALA A 76 1.81 -13.21 6.38
CA ALA A 76 1.90 -13.06 7.83
C ALA A 76 2.77 -11.86 8.24
N GLU A 77 3.96 -11.72 7.65
CA GLU A 77 4.87 -10.58 7.93
C GLU A 77 4.25 -9.25 7.48
N ARG A 78 3.56 -9.24 6.33
CA ARG A 78 2.86 -8.06 5.83
C ARG A 78 1.77 -7.61 6.80
N SER A 79 1.00 -8.56 7.33
CA SER A 79 -0.08 -8.27 8.29
C SER A 79 0.47 -7.69 9.59
N ALA A 80 1.53 -8.31 10.14
CA ALA A 80 2.20 -7.83 11.34
C ALA A 80 2.81 -6.43 11.15
N PHE A 81 3.42 -6.17 9.98
CA PHE A 81 3.96 -4.85 9.64
C PHE A 81 2.85 -3.79 9.55
N LEU A 82 1.74 -4.10 8.89
CA LEU A 82 0.62 -3.16 8.71
C LEU A 82 -0.07 -2.82 10.02
N GLU A 83 -0.18 -3.78 10.94
CA GLU A 83 -0.75 -3.55 12.27
C GLU A 83 0.09 -2.53 13.07
N LEU A 84 1.40 -2.76 13.15
CA LEU A 84 2.34 -1.83 13.80
C LEU A 84 2.37 -0.46 13.10
N TYR A 85 2.32 -0.46 11.76
CA TYR A 85 2.28 0.78 10.97
C TYR A 85 0.98 1.58 11.21
N ARG A 86 -0.17 0.91 11.43
CA ARG A 86 -1.44 1.55 11.78
C ARG A 86 -1.40 2.15 13.19
N GLN A 87 -0.81 1.43 14.15
CA GLN A 87 -0.60 1.93 15.52
C GLN A 87 0.33 3.15 15.54
N ALA A 88 1.38 3.17 14.72
CA ALA A 88 2.29 4.30 14.57
C ALA A 88 1.65 5.53 13.91
N HIS A 89 0.58 5.33 13.13
CA HIS A 89 -0.07 6.38 12.34
C HIS A 89 -1.60 6.43 12.52
N PRO A 90 -2.11 6.78 13.72
CA PRO A 90 -3.56 6.80 14.00
C PRO A 90 -4.35 7.87 13.23
N ARG A 91 -3.68 8.93 12.73
CA ARG A 91 -4.29 10.00 11.90
C ARG A 91 -4.07 9.83 10.41
N ARG A 92 -3.14 8.96 10.01
CA ARG A 92 -2.92 8.66 8.60
C ARG A 92 -3.67 7.35 8.37
N GLN A 93 -4.96 7.47 8.05
CA GLN A 93 -5.72 6.32 7.61
C GLN A 93 -4.91 5.69 6.47
N LEU A 94 -4.27 4.54 6.75
CA LEU A 94 -3.98 3.63 5.67
C LEU A 94 -5.31 3.44 4.98
N PRO A 95 -5.36 3.40 3.64
CA PRO A 95 -6.52 2.86 2.98
C PRO A 95 -6.76 1.51 3.65
N THR A 96 -7.77 1.44 4.50
CA THR A 96 -8.43 0.19 4.91
C THR A 96 -9.20 -0.31 3.71
N GLY A 97 -8.55 -0.31 2.54
CA GLY A 97 -8.85 -1.30 1.54
C GLY A 97 -8.41 -2.59 2.19
N SER A 98 -9.37 -3.29 2.77
CA SER A 98 -9.61 -4.68 2.39
C SER A 98 -8.79 -5.00 1.15
N GLN A 99 -7.96 -6.05 1.16
CA GLN A 99 -7.52 -6.62 -0.10
C GLN A 99 -8.81 -6.91 -0.88
N HIS A 100 -9.27 -5.95 -1.68
CA HIS A 100 -10.30 -6.16 -2.67
C HIS A 100 -9.61 -7.15 -3.57
N ARG A 101 -9.89 -8.44 -3.31
CA ARG A 101 -9.40 -9.54 -4.10
C ARG A 101 -9.86 -9.20 -5.51
N THR A 102 -8.94 -8.69 -6.31
CA THR A 102 -9.26 -8.22 -7.64
C THR A 102 -9.65 -9.47 -8.41
N ARG A 103 -10.94 -9.61 -8.69
CA ARG A 103 -11.43 -10.74 -9.45
C ARG A 103 -11.30 -10.38 -10.92
N MET A 104 -10.55 -11.17 -11.67
CA MET A 104 -10.44 -11.01 -13.12
C MET A 104 -11.72 -11.52 -13.77
N VAL A 105 -12.35 -10.68 -14.59
CA VAL A 105 -13.48 -11.04 -15.43
C VAL A 105 -13.04 -10.82 -16.88
N SER A 106 -13.04 -11.87 -17.69
CA SER A 106 -12.77 -11.78 -19.13
C SER A 106 -14.11 -11.64 -19.86
N VAL A 107 -14.19 -10.68 -20.78
CA VAL A 107 -15.38 -10.40 -21.60
C VAL A 107 -14.99 -10.62 -23.06
N THR A 108 -15.76 -11.44 -23.78
CA THR A 108 -15.58 -11.65 -25.22
C THR A 108 -16.49 -10.69 -25.97
N LEU A 109 -15.93 -9.99 -26.95
CA LEU A 109 -16.64 -9.00 -27.76
C LEU A 109 -16.64 -9.44 -29.22
N PRO A 110 -17.71 -9.14 -29.97
CA PRO A 110 -17.71 -9.30 -31.41
C PRO A 110 -16.74 -8.28 -32.01
N ASP A 111 -15.93 -8.75 -32.96
CA ASP A 111 -15.13 -7.87 -33.80
C ASP A 111 -16.08 -7.16 -34.79
N LEU A 112 -16.03 -5.82 -34.82
CA LEU A 112 -16.88 -5.00 -35.68
C LEU A 112 -16.29 -4.80 -37.08
N ASP A 113 -15.14 -5.42 -37.38
CA ASP A 113 -14.42 -5.31 -38.67
C ASP A 113 -13.98 -3.85 -38.99
N ASP A 114 -13.97 -3.00 -37.97
CA ASP A 114 -13.54 -1.61 -37.99
C ASP A 114 -12.70 -1.32 -36.74
N ALA A 115 -11.43 -1.01 -36.97
CA ALA A 115 -10.45 -0.77 -35.92
C ALA A 115 -10.79 0.44 -35.03
N GLU A 116 -11.41 1.49 -35.58
CA GLU A 116 -11.81 2.66 -34.78
C GLU A 116 -13.02 2.34 -33.90
N LEU A 117 -13.97 1.56 -34.41
CA LEU A 117 -15.14 1.14 -33.63
C LEU A 117 -14.75 0.15 -32.53
N ASN A 118 -13.84 -0.79 -32.80
CA ASN A 118 -13.30 -1.69 -31.79
C ASN A 118 -12.57 -0.93 -30.69
N LEU A 119 -11.74 0.06 -31.05
CA LEU A 119 -11.04 0.89 -30.07
C LEU A 119 -12.01 1.71 -29.21
N LYS A 120 -13.06 2.27 -29.81
CA LYS A 120 -14.15 2.96 -29.05
C LYS A 120 -14.86 1.99 -28.11
N LEU A 121 -15.13 0.76 -28.55
CA LEU A 121 -15.77 -0.28 -27.75
C LEU A 121 -14.90 -0.67 -26.54
N ASP A 122 -13.61 -0.88 -26.76
CA ASP A 122 -12.64 -1.16 -25.69
C ASP A 122 -12.57 -0.03 -24.67
N HIS A 123 -12.56 1.22 -25.14
CA HIS A 123 -12.60 2.40 -24.27
C HIS A 123 -13.86 2.44 -23.42
N LEU A 124 -15.03 2.18 -24.00
CA LEU A 124 -16.30 2.15 -23.26
C LEU A 124 -16.30 1.09 -22.16
N ILE A 125 -15.75 -0.09 -22.43
CA ILE A 125 -15.68 -1.18 -21.46
C ILE A 125 -14.68 -0.87 -20.35
N ALA A 126 -13.52 -0.31 -20.70
CA ALA A 126 -12.53 0.12 -19.73
C ALA A 126 -13.08 1.20 -18.80
N ASP A 127 -13.81 2.18 -19.34
CA ASP A 127 -14.44 3.24 -18.55
C ASP A 127 -15.57 2.71 -17.68
N PHE A 128 -16.40 1.80 -18.19
CA PHE A 128 -17.43 1.14 -17.40
C PHE A 128 -16.83 0.34 -16.23
N ALA A 129 -15.75 -0.41 -16.47
CA ALA A 129 -15.04 -1.14 -15.42
C ALA A 129 -14.43 -0.20 -14.36
N ARG A 130 -13.92 0.96 -14.77
CA ARG A 130 -13.45 2.02 -13.85
C ARG A 130 -14.58 2.57 -13.01
N THR A 131 -15.74 2.88 -13.61
CA THR A 131 -16.93 3.34 -12.87
C THR A 131 -17.39 2.30 -11.85
N LEU A 132 -17.44 1.02 -12.23
CA LEU A 132 -17.77 -0.06 -11.29
C LEU A 132 -16.76 -0.17 -10.15
N THR A 133 -15.47 -0.01 -10.42
CA THR A 133 -14.43 -0.02 -9.38
C THR A 133 -14.60 1.15 -8.42
N GLN A 134 -14.90 2.34 -8.96
CA GLN A 134 -15.15 3.53 -8.16
C GLN A 134 -16.42 3.36 -7.29
N MET A 135 -17.51 2.88 -7.86
CA MET A 135 -18.75 2.60 -7.11
C MET A 135 -18.52 1.54 -6.03
N ALA A 136 -17.85 0.43 -6.37
CA ALA A 136 -17.52 -0.62 -5.41
C ALA A 136 -16.64 -0.09 -4.26
N SER A 137 -15.70 0.81 -4.54
CA SER A 137 -14.89 1.47 -3.50
C SER A 137 -15.73 2.37 -2.60
N THR A 138 -16.76 3.03 -3.14
CA THR A 138 -17.73 3.81 -2.37
C THR A 138 -18.60 2.92 -1.48
N PHE A 139 -19.12 1.80 -2.00
CA PHE A 139 -19.90 0.84 -1.21
C PHE A 139 -19.06 0.10 -0.17
N ALA A 140 -17.80 -0.18 -0.47
CA ALA A 140 -16.86 -0.80 0.47
C ALA A 140 -16.38 0.16 1.58
N SER A 141 -16.47 1.47 1.34
CA SER A 141 -16.16 2.52 2.32
C SER A 141 -17.33 2.80 3.27
N SER A 142 -18.40 1.98 3.24
CA SER A 142 -19.41 1.89 4.30
C SER A 142 -19.20 0.66 5.20
N PRO A 143 -18.21 0.65 6.11
CA PRO A 143 -18.23 -0.22 7.27
C PRO A 143 -18.25 0.64 8.54
N ASP A 144 -19.43 1.03 8.99
CA ASP A 144 -19.75 1.25 10.41
C ASP A 144 -21.19 1.78 10.53
N ASP A 145 -22.09 0.87 10.90
CA ASP A 145 -23.13 1.11 11.92
C ASP A 145 -23.82 -0.24 12.16
N THR A 146 -23.08 -1.22 12.69
CA THR A 146 -23.68 -2.33 13.43
C THR A 146 -22.65 -3.01 14.34
N GLU A 147 -22.14 -2.27 15.32
CA GLU A 147 -21.74 -2.88 16.60
C GLU A 147 -22.89 -2.67 17.61
N GLU A 148 -23.39 -3.80 18.12
CA GLU A 148 -23.95 -4.11 19.44
C GLU A 148 -24.63 -2.97 20.24
N THR A 149 -25.79 -3.15 20.88
CA THR A 149 -25.95 -4.04 22.05
C THR A 149 -27.41 -3.99 22.54
N GLN A 150 -27.86 -5.13 23.09
CA GLN A 150 -29.05 -5.42 23.92
C GLN A 150 -30.24 -6.10 23.23
#